data_AF-A0AAN8G3J1-F1
#
_entry.id   AF-A0AAN8G3J1-F1
#
_cell.length_a   1.000
_cell.length_b   1.000
_cell.length_c   1.000
_cell.angle_alpha   90.00
_cell.angle_beta   90.00
_cell.angle_gamma   90.00
#
_symmetry.space_group_name_H-M   'P 1'
#
loop_
_entity.id
_entity.type
_entity.pdbx_description
1 polymer ?
#
loop_
_entity_poly.entity_id
_entity_poly.type
_entity_poly.pdbx_seq_one_letter_code
_entity_poly.pdbx_strand_id
1 'polypeptide(L)'
;MMAALLLRDTDDAYKFADGNRITRNAKFEFLLADVGHHWKYKQWLFRFLSYISATLTERESKEYIWNCTCNTAGGQGRNIPNDNLVELNVQAVKKKVQSQGANATFTSARKAAMSIKTQNNIRDNLLNQSGCKPSGKRKPEVVKLSDIRAIANACLKGNLFVVEPRRQLDSFTNFKNFFERIDATKLYKWLNEQEKKIKTETIC
;
A
#
# COMPACT_ATOMS: atom_id res chain seq x y z
N MET A 1 -18.73 -4.84 3.61
CA MET A 1 -18.83 -3.39 3.34
C MET A 1 -17.81 -2.58 4.14
N MET A 2 -17.66 -2.78 5.47
CA MET A 2 -16.60 -2.11 6.26
C MET A 2 -15.18 -2.32 5.72
N ALA A 3 -14.81 -3.57 5.44
CA ALA A 3 -13.52 -3.89 4.83
C ALA A 3 -13.32 -3.25 3.45
N ALA A 4 -14.40 -3.00 2.70
CA ALA A 4 -14.32 -2.33 1.40
C ALA A 4 -14.07 -0.81 1.55
N LEU A 5 -14.62 -0.18 2.60
CA LEU A 5 -14.33 1.22 2.92
C LEU A 5 -12.89 1.40 3.39
N LEU A 6 -12.40 0.47 4.23
CA LEU A 6 -11.01 0.44 4.66
C LEU A 6 -10.08 0.25 3.46
N LEU A 7 -10.35 -0.73 2.60
CA LEU A 7 -9.56 -0.97 1.39
C LEU A 7 -9.50 0.28 0.49
N ARG A 8 -10.63 0.98 0.32
CA ARG A 8 -10.67 2.23 -0.44
C ARG A 8 -9.83 3.33 0.21
N ASP A 9 -9.88 3.47 1.53
CA ASP A 9 -9.05 4.45 2.25
C ASP A 9 -7.56 4.11 2.14
N THR A 10 -7.21 2.83 2.19
CA THR A 10 -5.83 2.36 2.02
C THR A 10 -5.32 2.63 0.60
N ASP A 11 -6.07 2.28 -0.44
CA ASP A 11 -5.70 2.56 -1.84
C ASP A 11 -5.52 4.06 -2.08
N ASP A 12 -6.41 4.88 -1.52
CA ASP A 12 -6.30 6.34 -1.59
C ASP A 12 -5.07 6.87 -0.84
N ALA A 13 -4.79 6.35 0.36
CA ALA A 13 -3.61 6.71 1.15
C ALA A 13 -2.31 6.41 0.39
N TYR A 14 -2.23 5.26 -0.28
CA TYR A 14 -1.08 4.92 -1.14
C TYR A 14 -0.94 5.88 -2.32
N LYS A 15 -2.03 6.21 -3.03
CA LYS A 15 -2.01 7.13 -4.18
C LYS A 15 -1.53 8.53 -3.80
N PHE A 16 -1.93 9.00 -2.62
CA PHE A 16 -1.53 10.31 -2.10
C PHE A 16 -0.25 10.28 -1.26
N ALA A 17 0.40 9.12 -1.13
CA ALA A 17 1.59 8.92 -0.32
C ALA A 17 1.42 9.37 1.14
N ASP A 18 0.22 9.22 1.71
CA ASP A 18 -0.06 9.60 3.10
C ASP A 18 0.32 8.46 4.05
N GLY A 19 1.57 8.49 4.51
CA GLY A 19 2.13 7.50 5.41
C GLY A 19 1.39 7.37 6.76
N ASN A 20 0.79 8.46 7.25
CA ASN A 20 0.02 8.43 8.50
C ASN A 20 -1.27 7.64 8.31
N ARG A 21 -1.99 7.87 7.20
CA ARG A 21 -3.20 7.10 6.85
C ARG A 21 -2.86 5.64 6.60
N ILE A 22 -1.77 5.33 5.89
CA ILE A 22 -1.30 3.94 5.68
C ILE A 22 -1.08 3.26 7.04
N THR A 23 -0.35 3.90 7.95
CA THR A 23 -0.08 3.35 9.29
C THR A 23 -1.34 3.14 10.11
N ARG A 24 -2.27 4.09 10.08
CA ARG A 24 -3.57 3.97 10.76
C ARG A 24 -4.37 2.79 10.20
N ASN A 25 -4.43 2.67 8.88
CA ASN A 25 -5.21 1.61 8.23
C ASN A 25 -4.60 0.24 8.48
N ALA A 26 -3.27 0.14 8.50
CA ALA A 26 -2.54 -1.09 8.84
C ALA A 26 -2.94 -1.67 10.21
N LYS A 27 -3.31 -0.83 11.20
CA LYS A 27 -3.86 -1.31 12.49
C LYS A 27 -5.17 -2.07 12.32
N PHE A 28 -6.07 -1.56 11.50
CA PHE A 28 -7.35 -2.21 11.22
C PHE A 28 -7.18 -3.44 10.32
N GLU A 29 -6.31 -3.35 9.32
CA GLU A 29 -5.97 -4.47 8.43
C GLU A 29 -5.32 -5.62 9.21
N PHE A 30 -4.50 -5.31 10.22
CA PHE A 30 -3.90 -6.31 11.10
C PHE A 30 -4.98 -7.12 11.84
N LEU A 31 -5.97 -6.43 12.40
CA LEU A 31 -7.10 -7.07 13.07
C LEU A 31 -7.96 -7.87 12.10
N LEU A 32 -8.18 -7.37 10.88
CA LEU A 32 -8.90 -8.12 9.84
C LEU A 32 -8.12 -9.37 9.41
N ALA A 33 -6.80 -9.30 9.30
CA ALA A 33 -5.95 -10.44 8.97
C ALA A 33 -6.00 -11.51 10.07
N ASP A 34 -6.10 -11.11 11.34
CA ASP A 34 -6.30 -12.04 12.45
C ASP A 34 -7.64 -12.77 12.37
N VAL A 35 -8.74 -12.01 12.23
CA VAL A 35 -10.10 -12.57 12.11
C VAL A 35 -10.24 -13.45 10.86
N GLY A 36 -9.58 -13.08 9.76
CA GLY A 36 -9.56 -13.85 8.50
C GLY A 36 -8.57 -15.01 8.48
N HIS A 37 -7.85 -15.27 9.57
CA HIS A 37 -6.80 -16.30 9.67
C HIS A 37 -5.70 -16.20 8.60
N HIS A 38 -5.42 -14.97 8.15
CA HIS A 38 -4.41 -14.64 7.19
C HIS A 38 -3.05 -14.42 7.86
N TRP A 39 -2.45 -15.51 8.34
CA TRP A 39 -1.27 -15.47 9.21
C TRP A 39 -0.05 -14.73 8.61
N LYS A 40 0.20 -14.87 7.30
CA LYS A 40 1.30 -14.16 6.61
C LYS A 40 1.13 -12.65 6.70
N TYR A 41 -0.07 -12.18 6.34
CA TYR A 41 -0.41 -10.76 6.35
C TYR A 41 -0.46 -10.22 7.78
N LYS A 42 -0.99 -11.00 8.74
CA LYS A 42 -0.97 -10.66 10.16
C LYS A 42 0.46 -10.43 10.67
N GLN A 43 1.38 -11.35 10.37
CA GLN A 43 2.79 -11.23 10.78
C GLN A 43 3.48 -10.04 10.13
N TRP A 44 3.27 -9.84 8.83
CA TRP A 44 3.87 -8.71 8.10
C TRP A 44 3.36 -7.36 8.63
N LEU A 45 2.04 -7.21 8.81
CA LEU A 45 1.44 -5.99 9.37
C LEU A 45 1.90 -5.72 10.80
N PHE A 46 2.06 -6.77 11.61
CA PHE A 46 2.63 -6.62 12.94
C PHE A 46 4.07 -6.10 12.90
N ARG A 47 4.94 -6.66 12.06
CA ARG A 47 6.33 -6.18 11.91
C ARG A 47 6.37 -4.73 11.41
N PHE A 48 5.51 -4.39 10.45
CA PHE A 48 5.36 -3.02 9.97
C PHE A 48 5.00 -2.05 11.10
N LEU A 49 3.98 -2.38 11.92
CA LEU A 49 3.56 -1.56 13.05
C LEU A 49 4.61 -1.52 14.17
N SER A 50 5.34 -2.62 14.41
CA SER A 50 6.38 -2.69 15.43
C SER A 50 7.59 -1.83 15.05
N TYR A 51 8.00 -1.86 13.77
CA TYR A 51 9.06 -0.98 13.26
C TYR A 51 8.75 0.48 13.50
N ILE A 52 7.50 0.87 13.24
CA ILE A 52 7.07 2.25 13.41
C ILE A 52 7.00 2.66 14.89
N SER A 53 6.51 1.77 15.74
CA SER A 53 6.08 2.13 17.10
C SER A 53 7.07 1.75 18.21
N ALA A 54 7.99 0.81 17.96
CA ALA A 54 8.77 0.19 19.04
C ALA A 54 10.20 -0.22 18.66
N THR A 55 10.48 -0.58 17.41
CA THR A 55 11.78 -1.16 17.04
C THR A 55 12.76 -0.15 16.46
N LEU A 56 12.32 0.74 15.57
CA LEU A 56 13.19 1.71 14.92
C LEU A 56 13.30 3.00 15.73
N THR A 57 14.38 3.75 15.52
CA THR A 57 14.48 5.12 16.04
C THR A 57 13.41 6.01 15.40
N GLU A 58 13.10 7.16 16.01
CA GLU A 58 12.08 8.07 15.47
C GLU A 58 12.39 8.50 14.02
N ARG A 59 13.68 8.74 13.71
CA ARG A 59 14.12 9.10 12.36
C ARG A 59 13.87 7.96 11.38
N GLU A 60 14.34 6.77 11.69
CA GLU A 60 14.20 5.59 10.84
C GLU A 60 12.74 5.19 10.65
N SER A 61 11.91 5.32 11.69
CA SER A 61 10.47 5.11 11.63
C SER A 61 9.81 6.06 10.63
N LYS A 62 10.14 7.36 10.70
CA LYS A 62 9.65 8.35 9.73
C LYS A 62 10.09 8.01 8.31
N GLU A 63 11.37 7.72 8.10
CA GLU A 63 11.88 7.31 6.78
C GLU A 63 11.16 6.06 6.27
N TYR A 64 10.96 5.06 7.12
CA TYR A 64 10.28 3.81 6.77
C TYR A 64 8.82 4.05 6.35
N ILE A 65 8.08 4.89 7.09
CA ILE A 65 6.71 5.29 6.75
C ILE A 65 6.65 5.93 5.36
N TRP A 66 7.53 6.90 5.07
CA TRP A 66 7.50 7.62 3.80
C TRP A 66 8.07 6.80 2.63
N ASN A 67 8.88 5.77 2.91
CA ASN A 67 9.37 4.80 1.93
C ASN A 67 8.35 3.72 1.54
N CYS A 68 7.13 3.77 2.08
CA CYS A 68 6.05 2.83 1.72
C CYS A 68 5.49 3.05 0.31
N THR A 69 5.78 4.19 -0.32
CA THR A 69 5.24 4.57 -1.63
C THR A 69 6.33 5.10 -2.55
N CYS A 70 6.10 5.03 -3.86
CA CYS A 70 7.00 5.63 -4.83
C CYS A 70 6.22 6.28 -5.98
N ASN A 71 6.70 7.44 -6.46
CA ASN A 71 6.15 8.13 -7.62
C ASN A 71 7.05 7.95 -8.85
N THR A 72 6.73 6.98 -9.70
CA THR A 72 7.48 6.74 -10.94
C THR A 72 7.00 7.59 -12.11
N ALA A 73 5.74 8.02 -12.10
CA ALA A 73 5.10 8.72 -13.22
C ALA A 73 5.08 10.25 -13.08
N GLY A 74 5.39 10.77 -11.90
CA GLY A 74 5.29 12.18 -11.55
C GLY A 74 3.85 12.68 -11.38
N GLY A 75 3.67 13.72 -10.56
CA GLY A 75 2.37 14.34 -10.30
C GLY A 75 1.59 13.72 -9.13
N GLN A 76 0.56 14.44 -8.68
CA GLN A 76 -0.24 14.07 -7.51
C GLN A 76 -1.17 12.88 -7.81
N GLY A 77 -1.37 12.01 -6.81
CA GLY A 77 -2.29 10.86 -6.92
C GLY A 77 -1.76 9.71 -7.80
N ARG A 78 -0.47 9.75 -8.17
CA ARG A 78 0.17 8.75 -9.04
C ARG A 78 1.20 7.87 -8.33
N ASN A 79 1.26 7.95 -7.00
CA ASN A 79 2.10 7.06 -6.22
C ASN A 79 1.58 5.62 -6.31
N ILE A 80 2.50 4.66 -6.24
CA ILE A 80 2.21 3.25 -6.09
C ILE A 80 2.82 2.74 -4.77
N PRO A 81 2.27 1.67 -4.17
CA PRO A 81 2.95 0.97 -3.09
C PRO A 81 4.36 0.57 -3.52
N ASN A 82 5.34 0.75 -2.63
CA ASN A 82 6.72 0.40 -2.93
C ASN A 82 6.90 -1.11 -3.19
N ASP A 83 6.07 -1.96 -2.56
CA ASP A 83 6.04 -3.39 -2.84
C ASP A 83 5.72 -3.67 -4.32
N ASN A 84 4.70 -3.00 -4.88
CA ASN A 84 4.37 -3.08 -6.31
C ASN A 84 5.53 -2.61 -7.19
N LEU A 85 6.28 -1.58 -6.77
CA LEU A 85 7.47 -1.13 -7.51
C LEU A 85 8.56 -2.22 -7.53
N VAL A 86 8.80 -2.87 -6.38
CA VAL A 86 9.74 -3.97 -6.28
C VAL A 86 9.30 -5.14 -7.18
N GLU A 87 8.02 -5.49 -7.18
CA GLU A 87 7.48 -6.52 -8.08
C GLU A 87 7.68 -6.18 -9.56
N LEU A 88 7.40 -4.93 -9.96
CA LEU A 88 7.64 -4.46 -11.33
C LEU A 88 9.11 -4.56 -11.72
N ASN A 89 10.02 -4.15 -10.83
CA ASN A 89 11.46 -4.23 -11.05
C ASN A 89 11.93 -5.68 -11.18
N VAL A 90 11.50 -6.55 -10.26
CA VAL A 90 11.82 -7.99 -10.30
C VAL A 90 11.30 -8.63 -11.57
N GLN A 91 10.07 -8.32 -11.99
CA GLN A 91 9.49 -8.83 -13.22
C GLN A 91 10.28 -8.37 -14.45
N ALA A 92 10.71 -7.11 -14.48
CA ALA A 92 11.51 -6.57 -15.57
C ALA A 92 12.88 -7.28 -15.66
N VAL A 93 13.53 -7.55 -14.53
CA VAL A 93 14.77 -8.34 -14.48
C VAL A 93 14.53 -9.76 -14.97
N LYS A 94 13.48 -10.44 -14.49
CA LYS A 94 13.12 -11.81 -14.92
C LYS A 94 12.94 -11.90 -16.43
N LYS A 95 12.21 -10.96 -17.04
CA LYS A 95 12.04 -10.90 -18.50
C LYS A 95 13.37 -10.77 -19.24
N LYS A 96 14.27 -9.93 -18.74
CA LYS A 96 15.60 -9.73 -19.35
C LYS A 96 16.48 -10.98 -19.22
N VAL A 97 16.42 -11.68 -18.10
CA VAL A 97 17.14 -12.95 -17.92
C VAL A 97 16.57 -14.03 -18.83
N GLN A 98 15.23 -14.15 -18.91
CA GLN A 98 14.56 -15.11 -19.79
C GLN A 98 14.90 -14.90 -21.27
N SER A 99 15.04 -13.64 -21.72
CA SER A 99 15.43 -13.34 -23.11
C SER A 99 16.83 -13.82 -23.51
N GLN A 100 17.67 -14.21 -22.54
CA GLN A 100 19.02 -14.74 -22.81
C GLN A 100 19.02 -16.26 -23.10
N GLY A 101 17.90 -16.94 -22.88
CA GLY A 101 17.78 -18.39 -23.11
C GLY A 101 18.84 -19.20 -22.36
N ALA A 102 19.52 -20.10 -23.07
CA ALA A 102 20.57 -20.96 -22.52
C ALA A 102 21.79 -20.19 -21.96
N ASN A 103 21.94 -18.91 -22.28
CA ASN A 103 23.04 -18.07 -21.78
C ASN A 103 22.74 -17.41 -20.41
N ALA A 104 21.59 -17.70 -19.82
CA ALA A 104 21.24 -17.20 -18.49
C ALA A 104 22.18 -17.77 -17.42
N THR A 105 22.98 -16.90 -16.81
CA THR A 105 23.90 -17.21 -15.70
C THR A 105 23.67 -16.22 -14.55
N PHE A 106 24.17 -16.52 -13.35
CA PHE A 106 24.11 -15.57 -12.24
C PHE A 106 24.75 -14.23 -12.59
N THR A 107 25.90 -14.27 -13.26
CA THR A 107 26.61 -13.07 -13.72
C THR A 107 25.77 -12.24 -14.70
N SER A 108 25.08 -12.90 -15.63
CA SER A 108 24.25 -12.20 -16.60
C SER A 108 22.95 -11.67 -15.98
N ALA A 109 22.39 -12.35 -14.98
CA ALA A 109 21.29 -11.86 -14.17
C ALA A 109 21.67 -10.63 -13.35
N ARG A 110 22.86 -10.62 -12.72
CA ARG A 110 23.39 -9.45 -12.02
C ARG A 110 23.57 -8.26 -12.96
N LYS A 111 24.15 -8.48 -14.15
CA LYS A 111 24.28 -7.45 -15.19
C LYS A 111 22.91 -6.92 -15.64
N ALA A 112 21.92 -7.80 -15.81
CA ALA A 112 20.55 -7.40 -16.17
C ALA A 112 19.93 -6.52 -15.09
N ALA A 113 20.04 -6.88 -13.81
CA ALA A 113 19.52 -6.10 -12.69
C ALA A 113 20.16 -4.71 -12.59
N MET A 114 21.49 -4.62 -12.73
CA MET A 114 22.20 -3.33 -12.64
C MET A 114 21.97 -2.41 -13.84
N SER A 115 21.70 -2.96 -15.03
CA SER A 115 21.58 -2.17 -16.26
C SER A 115 20.15 -1.74 -16.60
N ILE A 116 19.13 -2.29 -15.93
CA ILE A 116 17.73 -2.11 -16.33
C ILE A 116 17.27 -0.65 -16.27
N LYS A 117 17.67 0.07 -15.22
CA LYS A 117 17.35 1.50 -15.05
C LYS A 117 17.95 2.33 -16.18
N THR A 118 19.22 2.11 -16.48
CA THR A 118 19.92 2.81 -17.56
C THR A 118 19.30 2.52 -18.92
N GLN A 119 18.95 1.25 -19.20
CA GLN A 119 18.28 0.86 -20.44
C GLN A 119 16.92 1.53 -20.60
N ASN A 120 16.11 1.56 -19.53
CA ASN A 120 14.81 2.23 -19.54
C ASN A 120 14.95 3.73 -19.79
N ASN A 121 15.91 4.39 -19.12
CA ASN A 121 16.17 5.81 -19.34
C ASN A 121 16.58 6.11 -20.79
N ILE A 122 17.44 5.29 -21.40
CA ILE A 122 17.82 5.45 -22.82
C ILE A 122 16.58 5.28 -23.71
N ARG A 123 15.77 4.25 -23.47
CA ARG A 123 14.54 4.00 -24.22
C ARG A 123 13.57 5.17 -24.14
N ASP A 124 13.32 5.69 -22.95
CA ASP A 124 12.38 6.78 -22.73
C ASP A 124 12.88 8.09 -23.35
N ASN A 125 14.20 8.37 -23.29
CA ASN A 125 14.81 9.49 -24.00
C ASN A 125 14.67 9.38 -25.53
N LEU A 126 14.91 8.20 -26.09
CA LEU A 126 14.73 7.96 -27.53
C LEU A 126 13.27 8.14 -27.96
N LEU A 127 12.31 7.68 -27.15
CA LEU A 127 10.89 7.89 -27.41
C LEU A 127 10.53 9.38 -27.40
N ASN A 128 11.05 10.13 -26.42
CA ASN A 128 10.82 11.58 -26.32
C ASN A 128 11.42 12.35 -27.51
N GLN A 129 12.61 11.96 -27.99
CA GLN A 129 13.29 12.62 -29.12
C GLN A 129 12.70 12.23 -30.48
N SER A 130 12.20 11.00 -30.63
CA SER A 130 11.70 10.49 -31.91
C SER A 130 10.32 11.00 -32.30
N GLY A 131 9.62 11.75 -31.43
CA GLY A 131 8.25 12.22 -31.68
C GLY A 131 7.21 11.10 -31.79
N CYS A 132 7.61 9.85 -31.58
CA CYS A 132 6.73 8.70 -31.54
C CYS A 132 5.74 8.87 -30.39
N LYS A 133 4.45 9.04 -30.70
CA LYS A 133 3.41 9.10 -29.67
C LYS A 133 3.44 7.79 -28.87
N PRO A 134 3.55 7.84 -27.53
CA PRO A 134 3.40 6.64 -26.72
C PRO A 134 2.04 6.00 -27.03
N SER A 135 2.03 4.74 -27.45
CA SER A 135 0.78 4.04 -27.79
C SER A 135 -0.02 3.78 -26.52
N GLY A 136 -1.34 3.97 -26.59
CA GLY A 136 -2.25 3.80 -25.45
C GLY A 136 -2.85 5.14 -25.02
N LYS A 137 -3.84 5.63 -25.77
CA LYS A 137 -4.64 6.77 -25.34
C LYS A 137 -5.44 6.33 -24.10
N ARG A 138 -5.04 6.79 -22.91
CA ARG A 138 -5.90 6.72 -21.73
C ARG A 138 -7.18 7.49 -22.07
N LYS A 139 -8.35 6.92 -21.78
CA LYS A 139 -9.62 7.66 -21.93
C LYS A 139 -9.47 9.00 -21.19
N PRO A 140 -9.90 10.13 -21.79
CA PRO A 140 -9.89 11.40 -21.08
C PRO A 140 -10.63 11.23 -19.76
N GLU A 141 -10.04 11.78 -18.71
CA GLU A 141 -10.60 11.69 -17.37
C GLU A 141 -11.94 12.44 -17.37
N VAL A 142 -13.03 11.74 -17.04
CA VAL A 142 -14.36 12.35 -16.99
C VAL A 142 -14.35 13.40 -15.89
N VAL A 143 -14.77 14.62 -16.21
CA VAL A 143 -14.88 15.72 -15.25
C VAL A 143 -16.05 15.42 -14.29
N LYS A 144 -15.74 15.00 -13.05
CA LYS A 144 -16.73 14.60 -12.03
C LYS A 144 -17.17 15.72 -11.09
N LEU A 145 -16.92 16.99 -11.46
CA LEU A 145 -17.16 18.14 -10.57
C LEU A 145 -18.63 18.24 -10.13
N SER A 146 -19.59 17.97 -11.02
CA SER A 146 -21.02 17.94 -10.69
C SER A 146 -21.35 16.87 -9.66
N ASP A 147 -20.79 15.67 -9.83
CA ASP A 147 -21.05 14.52 -8.97
C ASP A 147 -20.42 14.74 -7.59
N ILE A 148 -19.20 15.27 -7.55
CA ILE A 148 -18.52 15.65 -6.31
C ILE A 148 -19.34 16.69 -5.55
N ARG A 149 -19.87 17.71 -6.24
CA ARG A 149 -20.72 18.74 -5.62
C ARG A 149 -22.03 18.14 -5.09
N ALA A 150 -22.66 17.24 -5.84
CA ALA A 150 -23.88 16.56 -5.41
C ALA A 150 -23.64 15.72 -4.14
N ILE A 151 -22.53 14.97 -4.10
CA ILE A 151 -22.13 14.17 -2.94
C ILE A 151 -21.81 15.08 -1.75
N ALA A 152 -21.01 16.13 -1.94
CA ALA A 152 -20.66 17.07 -0.87
C ALA A 152 -21.90 17.73 -0.25
N ASN A 153 -22.85 18.15 -1.10
CA ASN A 153 -24.12 18.71 -0.64
C ASN A 153 -24.97 17.70 0.13
N ALA A 154 -25.02 16.44 -0.32
CA ALA A 154 -25.71 15.38 0.42
C ALA A 154 -25.06 15.12 1.79
N CYS A 155 -23.72 15.11 1.85
CA CYS A 155 -22.99 14.93 3.11
C CYS A 155 -23.22 16.08 4.10
N LEU A 156 -23.22 17.33 3.62
CA LEU A 156 -23.49 18.52 4.43
C LEU A 156 -24.93 18.52 4.95
N LYS A 157 -25.91 18.26 4.08
CA LYS A 157 -27.33 18.14 4.48
C LYS A 157 -27.57 17.03 5.49
N GLY A 158 -26.83 15.93 5.38
CA GLY A 158 -26.91 14.79 6.29
C GLY A 158 -26.10 14.93 7.58
N ASN A 159 -25.43 16.07 7.83
CA ASN A 159 -24.57 16.30 8.99
C ASN A 159 -23.54 15.17 9.24
N LEU A 160 -23.06 14.53 8.16
CA LEU A 160 -22.26 13.30 8.26
C LEU A 160 -20.91 13.50 8.94
N PHE A 161 -20.39 14.73 8.99
CA PHE A 161 -19.10 15.07 9.60
C PHE A 161 -19.19 15.44 11.09
N VAL A 162 -20.40 15.58 11.64
CA VAL A 162 -20.60 15.79 13.07
C VAL A 162 -20.49 14.45 13.78
N VAL A 163 -19.62 14.34 14.79
CA VAL A 163 -19.48 13.11 15.59
C VAL A 163 -20.64 13.03 16.58
N GLU A 164 -21.61 12.18 16.28
CA GLU A 164 -22.70 11.84 17.20
C GLU A 164 -22.50 10.43 17.78
N PRO A 165 -22.46 10.28 19.11
CA PRO A 165 -22.41 8.98 19.75
C PRO A 165 -23.61 8.12 19.32
N ARG A 166 -23.34 6.87 18.88
CA ARG A 166 -24.35 5.88 18.48
C ARG A 166 -25.23 6.27 17.29
N ARG A 167 -24.78 7.19 16.42
CA ARG A 167 -25.49 7.47 15.16
C ARG A 167 -25.66 6.18 14.35
N GLN A 168 -26.91 5.82 14.09
CA GLN A 168 -27.26 4.74 13.18
C GLN A 168 -27.74 5.35 11.87
N LEU A 169 -27.25 4.81 10.76
CA LEU A 169 -27.70 5.22 9.43
C LEU A 169 -28.66 4.15 8.94
N ASP A 170 -29.92 4.54 8.69
CA ASP A 170 -30.98 3.61 8.25
C ASP A 170 -30.62 2.86 6.97
N SER A 171 -29.81 3.49 6.11
CA SER A 171 -29.27 2.86 4.89
C SER A 171 -28.30 1.71 5.14
N PHE A 172 -27.81 1.53 6.38
CA PHE A 172 -26.82 0.53 6.78
C PHE A 172 -27.30 -0.33 7.96
N THR A 173 -28.56 -0.76 7.94
CA THR A 173 -29.21 -1.54 9.02
C THR A 173 -28.59 -2.92 9.31
N ASN A 174 -27.80 -3.50 8.41
CA ASN A 174 -27.21 -4.84 8.56
C ASN A 174 -25.68 -4.86 8.43
N PHE A 175 -24.99 -3.94 9.12
CA PHE A 175 -23.53 -3.87 9.08
C PHE A 175 -22.90 -5.02 9.89
N LYS A 176 -22.36 -6.03 9.21
CA LYS A 176 -21.57 -7.09 9.88
C LYS A 176 -20.25 -6.50 10.38
N ASN A 177 -20.11 -6.42 11.70
CA ASN A 177 -18.87 -6.00 12.33
C ASN A 177 -17.92 -7.20 12.46
N PHE A 178 -16.90 -7.25 11.60
CA PHE A 178 -15.92 -8.34 11.63
C PHE A 178 -15.06 -8.33 12.90
N PHE A 179 -14.91 -7.16 13.53
CA PHE A 179 -14.06 -7.01 14.71
C PHE A 179 -14.69 -7.61 15.98
N GLU A 180 -15.99 -7.90 15.99
CA GLU A 180 -16.65 -8.65 17.09
C GLU A 180 -16.09 -10.07 17.27
N ARG A 181 -15.47 -10.62 16.22
CA ARG A 181 -14.86 -11.95 16.25
C ARG A 181 -13.44 -11.96 16.82
N ILE A 182 -12.89 -10.79 17.17
CA ILE A 182 -11.54 -10.71 17.73
C ILE A 182 -11.56 -11.32 19.13
N ASP A 183 -10.75 -12.35 19.31
CA ASP A 183 -10.44 -12.87 20.64
C ASP A 183 -9.27 -12.06 21.23
N ALA A 184 -9.62 -11.05 22.04
CA ALA A 184 -8.65 -10.13 22.63
C ALA A 184 -7.60 -10.85 23.49
N THR A 185 -8.00 -11.91 24.20
CA THR A 185 -7.09 -12.69 25.06
C THR A 185 -6.07 -13.45 24.24
N LYS A 186 -6.51 -14.13 23.17
CA LYS A 186 -5.58 -14.81 22.25
C LYS A 186 -4.69 -13.83 21.52
N LEU A 187 -5.24 -12.71 21.04
CA LEU A 187 -4.47 -11.69 20.35
C LEU A 187 -3.38 -11.09 21.27
N TYR A 188 -3.73 -10.76 22.52
CA TYR A 188 -2.79 -10.26 23.51
C TYR A 188 -1.67 -11.27 23.81
N LYS A 189 -2.02 -12.55 24.01
CA LYS A 189 -1.02 -13.61 24.19
C LYS A 189 -0.06 -13.69 22.99
N TRP A 190 -0.60 -13.64 21.79
CA TRP A 190 0.19 -13.68 20.56
C TRP A 190 1.13 -12.47 20.42
N LEU A 191 0.66 -11.26 20.77
CA LEU A 191 1.47 -10.04 20.76
C LEU A 191 2.66 -10.14 21.71
N ASN A 192 2.44 -10.63 22.94
CA ASN A 192 3.51 -10.85 23.91
C ASN A 192 4.55 -11.87 23.42
N GLU A 193 4.11 -12.92 22.72
CA GLU A 193 5.02 -13.88 22.11
C GLU A 193 5.85 -13.24 20.99
N GLN A 194 5.26 -12.37 20.16
CA GLN A 194 6.03 -11.69 19.11
C GLN A 194 6.98 -10.63 19.67
N GLU A 195 6.58 -9.90 20.71
CA GLU A 195 7.44 -8.93 21.38
C GLU A 195 8.73 -9.60 21.90
N LYS A 196 8.59 -10.76 22.54
CA LYS A 196 9.74 -11.56 22.99
C LYS A 196 10.68 -11.91 21.84
N LYS A 197 10.13 -12.34 20.69
CA LYS A 197 10.93 -12.68 19.51
C LYS A 197 11.70 -11.49 18.96
N ILE A 198 11.05 -10.33 18.84
CA ILE A 198 11.70 -9.10 18.36
C ILE A 198 12.87 -8.75 19.27
N LYS A 199 12.68 -8.77 20.59
CA LYS A 199 13.75 -8.48 21.55
C LYS A 199 14.94 -9.43 21.42
N THR A 200 14.70 -10.71 21.12
CA THR A 200 15.79 -11.67 20.88
C THR A 200 16.50 -11.42 19.54
N GLU A 201 15.78 -11.05 18.49
CA GLU A 201 16.35 -10.75 17.16
C GLU A 201 17.22 -9.47 17.16
N THR A 202 16.91 -8.47 17.98
CA THR A 202 17.66 -7.19 18.03
C THR A 202 18.95 -7.23 18.86
N ILE A 203 19.22 -8.31 19.61
CA ILE A 203 20.41 -8.45 20.49
C ILE A 203 21.60 -9.14 19.77
N CYS A 204 21.49 -9.41 18.46
CA CYS A 204 22.59 -9.96 17.65
C CYS A 204 23.16 -8.94 16.66
#